data_AF-A0A2K4X3X0-F1
#
_entry.id   AF-A0A2K4X3X0-F1
#
_cell.length_a   1.000
_cell.length_b   1.000
_cell.length_c   1.000
_cell.angle_alpha   90.00
_cell.angle_beta   90.00
_cell.angle_gamma   90.00
#
_symmetry.space_group_name_H-M   'P 1'
#
loop_
_entity.id
_entity.type
_entity.pdbx_description
1 polymer ?
#
loop_
_entity_poly.entity_id
_entity_poly.type
_entity_poly.pdbx_seq_one_letter_code
_entity_poly.pdbx_strand_id
1 'polypeptide(L)' 'MSFGIEPLNAITMSRNAYDDAEEDGSSVIESNTDLKAKEEIEKIADELFGEHKWA' A
#
# COMPACT_ATOMS: atom_id res chain seq x y z
N MET A 1 -18.63 -10.00 -15.79
CA MET A 1 -18.71 -10.68 -14.48
C MET A 1 -17.89 -9.86 -13.50
N SER A 2 -18.53 -9.36 -12.45
CA SER A 2 -17.86 -8.77 -11.27
C SER A 2 -18.02 -9.76 -10.13
N PHE A 3 -17.02 -9.88 -9.26
CA PHE A 3 -17.04 -10.80 -8.12
C PHE A 3 -17.94 -10.32 -6.96
N GLY A 4 -18.61 -9.17 -7.12
CA GLY A 4 -19.42 -8.57 -6.06
C GLY A 4 -18.58 -8.01 -4.90
N ILE A 5 -17.26 -7.94 -5.09
CA ILE A 5 -16.30 -7.36 -4.15
C ILE A 5 -15.88 -6.01 -4.72
N GLU A 6 -15.99 -4.95 -3.91
CA GLU A 6 -15.46 -3.64 -4.28
C GLU A 6 -13.93 -3.68 -4.16
N PRO A 7 -13.19 -3.43 -5.26
CA PRO A 7 -11.74 -3.33 -5.18
C PRO A 7 -11.33 -2.02 -4.52
N LEU A 8 -10.12 -2.00 -3.95
CA LEU A 8 -9.47 -0.76 -3.54
C LEU A 8 -9.15 0.10 -4.77
N ASN A 9 -9.23 1.41 -4.58
CA ASN A 9 -8.76 2.39 -5.55
C ASN A 9 -7.25 2.61 -5.42
N ALA A 10 -6.72 2.48 -4.21
CA ALA A 10 -5.30 2.56 -3.94
C ALA A 10 -4.57 1.29 -4.41
N ILE A 11 -3.45 1.47 -5.10
CA ILE A 11 -2.61 0.40 -5.65
C ILE A 11 -1.13 0.73 -5.43
N THR A 12 -0.29 -0.30 -5.36
CA THR A 12 1.17 -0.16 -5.36
C THR A 12 1.72 -0.23 -6.78
N MET A 13 2.64 0.66 -7.15
CA MET A 13 3.34 0.61 -8.44
C MET A 13 4.86 0.63 -8.29
N SER A 14 5.39 1.02 -7.14
CA SER A 14 6.84 1.10 -6.90
C SER A 14 7.47 -0.24 -6.49
N ARG A 15 7.29 -1.30 -7.30
CA ARG A 15 7.72 -2.69 -6.96
C ARG A 15 9.15 -2.80 -6.44
N ASN A 16 10.10 -2.08 -7.04
CA ASN A 16 11.51 -2.15 -6.62
C ASN A 16 11.70 -1.73 -5.15
N ALA A 17 11.00 -0.69 -4.71
CA ALA A 17 11.07 -0.20 -3.34
C ALA A 17 10.51 -1.21 -2.32
N TYR A 18 9.46 -1.94 -2.70
CA TYR A 18 8.90 -3.00 -1.85
C TYR A 18 9.83 -4.22 -1.80
N ASP A 19 10.42 -4.62 -2.93
CA ASP A 19 11.38 -5.73 -3.02
C ASP A 19 12.67 -5.43 -2.22
N ASP A 20 13.21 -4.21 -2.34
CA ASP A 20 14.36 -3.73 -1.56
C ASP A 20 14.07 -3.77 -0.05
N ALA A 21 12.89 -3.30 0.36
CA ALA A 21 12.48 -3.31 1.77
C ALA A 21 12.35 -4.75 2.31
N GLU A 22 11.81 -5.67 1.52
CA GLU A 22 11.73 -7.09 1.86
C GLU A 22 13.12 -7.75 1.96
N GLU A 23 14.07 -7.42 1.06
CA GLU A 23 15.46 -7.90 1.13
C GLU A 23 16.17 -7.42 2.41
N ASP A 24 15.90 -6.17 2.83
CA ASP A 24 16.43 -5.59 4.06
C ASP A 24 15.70 -6.07 5.33
N GLY A 25 14.60 -6.81 5.20
CA GLY A 25 13.79 -7.27 6.32
C GLY A 25 13.09 -6.13 7.07
N SER A 26 12.74 -5.05 6.36
CA SER A 26 12.12 -3.85 6.90
C SER A 26 10.84 -3.51 6.14
N SER A 27 9.97 -2.67 6.72
CA SER A 27 8.84 -2.15 5.94
C SER A 27 9.30 -1.02 4.99
N VAL A 28 8.55 -0.78 3.92
CA VAL A 28 8.76 0.37 3.01
C VAL A 28 8.76 1.72 3.76
N ILE A 29 8.04 1.80 4.88
CA ILE A 29 7.99 2.99 5.73
C ILE A 29 9.31 3.18 6.49
N GLU A 30 9.91 2.08 6.96
CA GLU A 30 11.14 2.07 7.74
C GLU A 30 12.40 2.16 6.88
N SER A 31 12.40 1.52 5.71
CA SER A 31 13.53 1.49 4.77
C SER A 31 13.85 2.88 4.18
N ASN A 32 12.96 3.87 4.39
CA ASN A 32 13.04 5.22 3.80
C ASN A 32 13.19 5.19 2.26
N THR A 33 12.81 4.06 1.67
CA THR A 33 12.70 3.80 0.26
C THR A 33 11.64 4.71 -0.33
N ASP A 34 11.97 5.32 -1.48
CA ASP A 34 11.09 6.02 -2.42
C ASP A 34 9.77 6.59 -1.85
N LEU A 35 9.68 7.92 -1.74
CA LEU A 35 8.52 8.62 -1.17
C LEU A 35 7.18 8.18 -1.78
N LYS A 36 7.16 7.85 -3.08
CA LYS A 36 5.95 7.39 -3.74
C LYS A 36 5.51 6.02 -3.23
N ALA A 37 6.43 5.08 -3.01
CA ALA A 37 6.11 3.79 -2.42
C ALA A 37 5.48 3.93 -1.02
N LYS A 38 6.00 4.87 -0.22
CA LYS A 38 5.43 5.23 1.08
C LYS A 38 4.02 5.81 0.96
N GLU A 39 3.82 6.78 0.07
CA GLU A 39 2.49 7.34 -0.18
C GLU A 39 1.48 6.29 -0.68
N GLU A 40 1.92 5.31 -1.48
CA GLU A 40 1.08 4.21 -1.96
C GLU A 40 0.58 3.34 -0.80
N ILE A 41 1.47 2.90 0.10
CA ILE A 41 1.05 2.06 1.23
C ILE A 41 0.20 2.82 2.24
N GLU A 42 0.48 4.10 2.47
CA GLU A 42 -0.32 4.97 3.33
C GLU A 42 -1.75 5.14 2.78
N LYS A 43 -1.91 5.31 1.45
CA LYS A 43 -3.24 5.38 0.81
C LYS A 43 -4.01 4.06 0.90
N ILE A 44 -3.33 2.93 0.77
CA ILE A 44 -3.96 1.62 0.96
C ILE A 44 -4.43 1.47 2.41
N ALA A 45 -3.58 1.82 3.38
CA ALA A 45 -3.93 1.77 4.79
C ALA A 45 -5.10 2.69 5.15
N ASP A 46 -5.14 3.91 4.59
CA ASP A 46 -6.25 4.84 4.75
C ASP A 46 -7.55 4.33 4.11
N GLU A 47 -7.48 3.73 2.92
CA GLU A 47 -8.69 3.17 2.28
C GLU A 47 -9.23 1.95 3.03
N LEU A 48 -8.35 1.11 3.59
CA LEU A 48 -8.74 -0.06 4.37
C LEU A 48 -9.23 0.34 5.77
N PHE A 49 -8.45 1.11 6.51
CA PHE A 49 -8.66 1.31 7.95
C PHE A 49 -9.15 2.72 8.33
N GLY A 50 -9.23 3.62 7.36
CA GLY A 50 -9.77 4.98 7.53
C GLY A 50 -11.26 4.96 7.86
N GLU A 51 -11.74 6.10 8.35
CA GLU A 51 -12.91 6.16 9.24
C GLU A 51 -14.27 5.71 8.66
N HIS A 52 -14.42 5.28 7.39
CA HIS A 52 -15.78 5.18 6.81
C HIS A 52 -16.08 4.13 5.72
N LYS A 53 -15.21 3.16 5.40
CA LYS A 53 -15.52 2.23 4.28
C LYS A 53 -16.23 0.93 4.64
N TRP A 54 -16.15 0.43 5.88
CA TRP A 54 -16.75 -0.87 6.25
C TRP A 54 -17.54 -0.90 7.57
N ALA A 55 -17.95 0.28 8.07
CA ALA A 55 -18.84 0.40 9.22
C ALA A 55 -20.32 0.35 8.82
#